data_AF-A0A842NUC8-F1
#
_entry.id   AF-A0A842NUC8-F1
#
_cell.length_a   1.000
_cell.length_b   1.000
_cell.length_c   1.000
_cell.angle_alpha   90.00
_cell.angle_beta   90.00
_cell.angle_gamma   90.00
#
_symmetry.space_group_name_H-M   'P 1'
#
loop_
_entity.id
_entity.type
_entity.pdbx_description
1 polymer ?
#
loop_
_entity_poly.entity_id
_entity_poly.type
_entity_poly.pdbx_seq_one_letter_code
_entity_poly.pdbx_strand_id
1 'polypeptide(L)'
;MTLKNVKSSLPRISKSLQASNASREFLIKNTRDVVIFCSHSIIAAHKGDLRLAKQKIKKAEIILKRNQQKAKNNFKKYLITPEQEFVEAHSFLAVIENKEIPSLKSLKVSEESYILGLLDCIGELKRFVLDNIRNDQLKKAEMIFNVMENLYQALYPFAMYDKIVKETRRKLDVNRILVEETRAVITEEIRRNHFVKALTKK
;
A
#
# COMPACT_ATOMS: atom_id res chain seq x y z
N MET A 1 -24.48 46.58 26.58
CA MET A 1 -23.46 46.51 25.50
C MET A 1 -22.61 45.23 25.62
N THR A 2 -23.22 44.08 25.91
CA THR A 2 -22.52 42.87 26.43
C THR A 2 -22.02 41.91 25.35
N LEU A 3 -22.53 42.03 24.11
CA LEU A 3 -22.27 41.07 23.03
C LEU A 3 -21.42 41.64 21.87
N LYS A 4 -20.89 42.87 22.00
CA LYS A 4 -20.15 43.54 20.92
C LYS A 4 -18.93 42.73 20.47
N ASN A 5 -18.14 42.26 21.43
CA ASN A 5 -16.92 41.45 21.18
C ASN A 5 -17.25 40.03 20.68
N VAL A 6 -18.41 39.49 21.06
CA VAL A 6 -18.91 38.20 20.57
C VAL A 6 -19.34 38.34 19.12
N LYS A 7 -20.15 39.36 18.79
CA LYS A 7 -20.63 39.63 17.44
C LYS A 7 -19.51 39.96 16.44
N SER A 8 -18.39 40.51 16.88
CA SER A 8 -17.21 40.71 16.04
C SER A 8 -16.40 39.42 15.80
N SER A 9 -16.45 38.47 16.74
CA SER A 9 -15.69 37.22 16.66
C SER A 9 -16.39 36.14 15.84
N LEU A 10 -17.72 36.03 15.95
CA LEU A 10 -18.51 34.99 15.30
C LEU A 10 -18.37 34.93 13.76
N PRO A 11 -18.35 36.05 13.00
CA PRO A 11 -18.16 36.00 11.55
C PRO A 11 -16.79 35.46 11.14
N ARG A 12 -15.73 35.82 11.87
CA ARG A 12 -14.37 35.32 11.63
C ARG A 12 -14.30 33.80 11.85
N ILE A 13 -14.94 33.32 12.92
CA ILE A 13 -15.05 31.89 13.22
C ILE A 13 -15.86 31.18 12.12
N SER A 14 -17.01 31.72 11.74
CA SER A 14 -17.88 31.14 10.70
C SER A 14 -17.14 30.98 9.36
N LYS A 15 -16.42 32.02 8.91
CA LYS A 15 -15.60 31.96 7.68
C LYS A 15 -14.51 30.87 7.76
N SER A 16 -13.86 30.73 8.93
CA SER A 16 -12.86 29.68 9.17
C SER A 16 -13.47 28.27 9.13
N LEU A 17 -14.66 28.09 9.72
CA LEU A 17 -15.37 26.82 9.74
C LEU A 17 -15.88 26.43 8.35
N GLN A 18 -16.41 27.38 7.57
CA GLN A 18 -16.83 27.13 6.18
C GLN A 18 -15.65 26.67 5.31
N ALA A 19 -14.48 27.32 5.41
CA ALA A 19 -13.28 26.90 4.69
C ALA A 19 -12.80 25.51 5.10
N SER A 20 -12.94 25.18 6.40
CA SER A 20 -12.62 23.86 6.94
C SER A 20 -13.58 22.78 6.43
N ASN A 21 -14.89 23.08 6.39
CA ASN A 21 -15.89 22.14 5.89
C ASN A 21 -15.71 21.86 4.39
N ALA A 22 -15.49 22.89 3.58
CA ALA A 22 -15.22 22.74 2.15
C ALA A 22 -13.95 21.89 1.88
N SER A 23 -12.90 22.06 2.69
CA SER A 23 -11.69 21.24 2.59
C SER A 23 -11.96 19.79 2.96
N ARG A 24 -12.75 19.54 4.00
CA ARG A 24 -13.15 18.19 4.43
C ARG A 24 -13.96 17.47 3.35
N GLU A 25 -14.99 18.11 2.78
CA GLU A 25 -15.81 17.53 1.71
C GLU A 25 -14.98 17.22 0.47
N PHE A 26 -14.08 18.13 0.09
CA PHE A 26 -13.15 17.90 -1.01
C PHE A 26 -12.30 16.64 -0.77
N LEU A 27 -11.71 16.50 0.41
CA LEU A 27 -10.85 15.37 0.74
C LEU A 27 -11.63 14.06 0.72
N ILE A 28 -12.79 13.98 1.37
CA ILE A 28 -13.62 12.76 1.40
C ILE A 28 -13.94 12.26 -0.01
N LYS A 29 -14.27 13.16 -0.94
CA LYS A 29 -14.59 12.78 -2.32
C LYS A 29 -13.36 12.30 -3.09
N ASN A 30 -12.25 13.05 -3.01
CA ASN A 30 -11.08 12.82 -3.87
C ASN A 30 -10.14 11.73 -3.32
N THR A 31 -10.20 11.38 -2.03
CA THR A 31 -9.40 10.28 -1.49
C THR A 31 -9.88 8.94 -2.01
N ARG A 32 -11.20 8.78 -2.21
CA ARG A 32 -11.79 7.58 -2.82
C ARG A 32 -11.26 7.32 -4.23
N ASP A 33 -11.08 8.36 -5.04
CA ASP A 33 -10.53 8.22 -6.39
C ASP A 33 -9.10 7.67 -6.37
N VAL A 34 -8.26 8.12 -5.42
CA VAL A 34 -6.89 7.60 -5.25
C VAL A 34 -6.92 6.11 -4.97
N VAL A 35 -7.75 5.65 -4.02
CA VAL A 35 -7.91 4.23 -3.68
C VAL A 35 -8.34 3.42 -4.90
N ILE A 36 -9.35 3.90 -5.64
CA ILE A 36 -9.84 3.24 -6.86
C ILE A 36 -8.73 3.12 -7.92
N PHE A 37 -7.94 4.17 -8.13
CA PHE A 37 -6.84 4.11 -9.10
C PHE A 37 -5.72 3.18 -8.64
N CYS A 38 -5.39 3.11 -7.35
CA CYS A 38 -4.40 2.17 -6.80
C CYS A 38 -4.87 0.72 -6.97
N SER A 39 -6.11 0.42 -6.57
CA SER A 39 -6.72 -0.91 -6.76
C SER A 39 -6.73 -1.34 -8.24
N HIS A 40 -7.15 -0.45 -9.15
CA HIS A 40 -7.09 -0.73 -10.59
C HIS A 40 -5.65 -0.97 -11.09
N SER A 41 -4.65 -0.31 -10.50
CA SER A 41 -3.26 -0.54 -10.85
C SER A 41 -2.81 -1.93 -10.43
N ILE A 42 -3.09 -2.34 -9.19
CA ILE A 42 -2.74 -3.68 -8.68
C ILE A 42 -3.42 -4.77 -9.52
N ILE A 43 -4.71 -4.61 -9.83
CA ILE A 43 -5.45 -5.54 -10.69
C ILE A 43 -4.82 -5.64 -12.09
N ALA A 44 -4.45 -4.50 -12.70
CA ALA A 44 -3.81 -4.49 -14.02
C ALA A 44 -2.42 -5.14 -13.98
N ALA A 45 -1.66 -4.89 -12.91
CA ALA A 45 -0.34 -5.46 -12.66
C ALA A 45 -0.39 -6.99 -12.56
N HIS A 46 -1.33 -7.57 -11.79
CA HIS A 46 -1.55 -9.02 -11.73
C HIS A 46 -1.93 -9.63 -13.09
N LYS A 47 -2.68 -8.90 -13.91
CA LYS A 47 -3.03 -9.32 -15.27
C LYS A 47 -1.88 -9.17 -16.28
N GLY A 48 -0.72 -8.66 -15.86
CA GLY A 48 0.43 -8.41 -16.73
C GLY A 48 0.33 -7.12 -17.57
N ASP A 49 -0.73 -6.31 -17.43
CA ASP A 49 -0.86 -5.03 -18.14
C ASP A 49 -0.13 -3.91 -17.37
N LEU A 50 1.20 -3.93 -17.47
CA LEU A 50 2.06 -2.96 -16.80
C LEU A 50 1.88 -1.53 -17.33
N ARG A 51 1.44 -1.38 -18.59
CA ARG A 51 1.18 -0.07 -19.19
C ARG A 51 -0.03 0.57 -18.50
N LEU A 52 -1.11 -0.17 -18.36
CA LEU A 52 -2.31 0.29 -17.66
C LEU A 52 -2.02 0.52 -16.18
N ALA A 53 -1.31 -0.39 -15.52
CA ALA A 53 -0.92 -0.23 -14.11
C ALA A 53 -0.20 1.11 -13.86
N LYS A 54 0.86 1.38 -14.63
CA LYS A 54 1.59 2.66 -14.57
C LYS A 54 0.72 3.87 -14.86
N GLN A 55 -0.21 3.76 -15.83
CA GLN A 55 -1.13 4.84 -16.14
C GLN A 55 -2.06 5.13 -14.95
N LYS A 56 -2.57 4.10 -14.27
CA LYS A 56 -3.48 4.22 -13.12
C LYS A 56 -2.76 4.81 -11.91
N ILE A 57 -1.56 4.30 -11.58
CA ILE A 57 -0.72 4.87 -10.52
C ILE A 57 -0.40 6.36 -10.78
N LYS A 58 -0.07 6.75 -12.02
CA LYS A 58 0.19 8.16 -12.34
C LYS A 58 -1.04 9.04 -12.13
N LYS A 59 -2.24 8.54 -12.41
CA LYS A 59 -3.50 9.24 -12.10
C LYS A 59 -3.72 9.36 -10.59
N ALA A 60 -3.46 8.30 -9.83
CA ALA A 60 -3.51 8.32 -8.38
C ALA A 60 -2.56 9.37 -7.80
N GLU A 61 -1.31 9.43 -8.27
CA GLU A 61 -0.29 10.39 -7.81
C GLU A 61 -0.74 11.85 -8.01
N ILE A 62 -1.33 12.17 -9.16
CA ILE A 62 -1.80 13.54 -9.47
C ILE A 62 -2.90 13.96 -8.48
N ILE A 63 -3.85 13.06 -8.19
CA ILE A 63 -4.96 13.34 -7.28
C ILE A 63 -4.45 13.40 -5.83
N LEU A 64 -3.56 12.48 -5.46
CA LEU A 64 -2.96 12.44 -4.12
C LEU A 64 -2.20 13.73 -3.80
N LYS A 65 -1.38 14.24 -4.73
CA LYS A 65 -0.69 15.53 -4.55
C LYS A 65 -1.66 16.69 -4.33
N ARG A 66 -2.79 16.72 -5.04
CA ARG A 66 -3.85 17.72 -4.83
C ARG A 66 -4.51 17.60 -3.47
N ASN A 67 -4.74 16.37 -3.01
CA ASN A 67 -5.30 16.09 -1.69
C ASN A 67 -4.32 16.53 -0.59
N GLN A 68 -3.04 16.22 -0.71
CA GLN A 68 -1.99 16.64 0.22
C GLN A 68 -1.91 18.16 0.37
N GLN A 69 -2.01 18.92 -0.71
CA GLN A 69 -2.01 20.39 -0.67
C GLN A 69 -3.24 20.98 0.05
N LYS A 70 -4.39 20.31 -0.04
CA LYS A 70 -5.64 20.77 0.58
C LYS A 70 -5.82 20.27 2.02
N ALA A 71 -5.09 19.24 2.42
CA ALA A 71 -5.12 18.69 3.77
C ALA A 71 -4.34 19.58 4.75
N LYS A 72 -4.99 20.64 5.24
CA LYS A 72 -4.47 21.46 6.35
C LYS A 72 -4.61 20.71 7.68
N ASN A 73 -3.54 20.73 8.49
CA ASN A 73 -3.37 20.18 9.85
C ASN A 73 -4.41 19.11 10.28
N ASN A 74 -5.60 19.54 10.69
CA ASN A 74 -6.65 18.69 11.26
C ASN A 74 -7.23 17.64 10.28
N PHE A 75 -6.94 17.77 8.98
CA PHE A 75 -7.47 16.88 7.94
C PHE A 75 -6.43 15.90 7.36
N LYS A 76 -5.19 15.89 7.86
CA LYS A 76 -4.16 14.95 7.40
C LYS A 76 -4.55 13.48 7.57
N LYS A 77 -5.35 13.15 8.59
CA LYS A 77 -5.89 11.80 8.81
C LYS A 77 -6.68 11.24 7.62
N TYR A 78 -7.26 12.10 6.78
CA TYR A 78 -7.97 11.65 5.58
C TYR A 78 -7.03 11.16 4.47
N LEU A 79 -5.72 11.41 4.61
CA LEU A 79 -4.70 10.95 3.67
C LEU A 79 -4.13 9.58 4.02
N ILE A 80 -4.35 9.06 5.24
CA ILE A 80 -3.68 7.84 5.69
C ILE A 80 -3.98 6.66 4.75
N THR A 81 -5.26 6.37 4.55
CA THR A 81 -5.71 5.28 3.66
C THR A 81 -5.28 5.45 2.20
N PRO A 82 -5.53 6.59 1.51
CA PRO A 82 -5.10 6.73 0.12
C PRO A 82 -3.57 6.75 -0.05
N GLU A 83 -2.80 7.24 0.93
CA GLU A 83 -1.34 7.15 0.90
C GLU A 83 -0.86 5.70 1.10
N GLN A 84 -1.52 4.94 1.98
CA GLN A 84 -1.23 3.52 2.22
C GLN A 84 -1.45 2.68 0.96
N GLU A 85 -2.62 2.83 0.32
CA GLU A 85 -2.96 2.18 -0.95
C GLU A 85 -1.99 2.57 -2.08
N PHE A 86 -1.54 3.82 -2.08
CA PHE A 86 -0.56 4.32 -3.03
C PHE A 86 0.81 3.67 -2.84
N VAL A 87 1.25 3.51 -1.59
CA VAL A 87 2.50 2.81 -1.24
C VAL A 87 2.42 1.35 -1.65
N GLU A 88 1.33 0.67 -1.33
CA GLU A 88 1.11 -0.73 -1.72
C GLU A 88 1.22 -0.90 -3.24
N ALA A 89 0.46 -0.11 -4.02
CA ALA A 89 0.44 -0.21 -5.47
C ALA A 89 1.83 0.07 -6.09
N HIS A 90 2.55 1.07 -5.58
CA HIS A 90 3.91 1.38 -6.05
C HIS A 90 4.92 0.28 -5.72
N SER A 91 4.86 -0.24 -4.50
CA SER A 91 5.76 -1.29 -4.01
C SER A 91 5.54 -2.57 -4.81
N PHE A 92 4.27 -2.96 -5.00
CA PHE A 92 3.92 -4.12 -5.78
C PHE A 92 4.38 -4.01 -7.24
N LEU A 93 4.14 -2.86 -7.88
CA LEU A 93 4.60 -2.62 -9.25
C LEU A 93 6.13 -2.68 -9.36
N ALA A 94 6.86 -2.12 -8.39
CA ALA A 94 8.32 -2.18 -8.37
C ALA A 94 8.82 -3.62 -8.33
N VAL A 95 8.24 -4.47 -7.48
CA VAL A 95 8.62 -5.89 -7.39
C VAL A 95 8.32 -6.63 -8.69
N ILE A 96 7.17 -6.40 -9.33
CA ILE A 96 6.85 -7.03 -10.63
C ILE A 96 7.85 -6.63 -11.72
N GLU A 97 8.33 -5.39 -11.68
CA GLU A 97 9.33 -4.87 -12.62
C GLU A 97 10.77 -5.25 -12.25
N ASN A 98 11.00 -6.05 -11.20
CA ASN A 98 12.33 -6.34 -10.64
C ASN A 98 13.13 -5.08 -10.31
N LYS A 99 12.45 -4.07 -9.73
CA LYS A 99 13.03 -2.81 -9.27
C LYS A 99 13.00 -2.74 -7.74
N GLU A 100 13.82 -1.85 -7.19
CA GLU A 100 13.78 -1.55 -5.76
C GLU A 100 12.44 -0.92 -5.37
N ILE A 101 11.94 -1.29 -4.18
CA ILE A 101 10.76 -0.68 -3.58
C ILE A 101 11.05 0.81 -3.32
N PRO A 102 10.18 1.73 -3.76
CA PRO A 102 10.43 3.17 -3.60
C PRO A 102 10.53 3.58 -2.13
N SER A 103 11.53 4.38 -1.79
CA SER A 103 11.69 4.96 -0.46
C SER A 103 10.52 5.91 -0.06
N LEU A 104 10.37 6.12 1.25
CA LEU A 104 9.47 7.15 1.81
C LEU A 104 9.65 8.52 1.16
N LYS A 105 10.92 8.95 0.96
CA LYS A 105 11.27 10.24 0.36
C LYS A 105 10.80 10.35 -1.10
N SER A 106 10.89 9.27 -1.86
CA SER A 106 10.41 9.24 -3.25
C SER A 106 8.89 9.28 -3.34
N LEU A 107 8.18 8.60 -2.43
CA LEU A 107 6.71 8.55 -2.44
C LEU A 107 6.06 9.80 -1.84
N LYS A 108 6.77 10.55 -0.99
CA LYS A 108 6.28 11.79 -0.35
C LYS A 108 4.95 11.58 0.40
N VAL A 109 4.89 10.51 1.17
CA VAL A 109 3.75 10.13 2.02
C VAL A 109 4.13 10.23 3.50
N SER A 110 3.17 10.05 4.40
CA SER A 110 3.42 9.93 5.83
C SER A 110 4.13 8.61 6.20
N GLU A 111 4.89 8.62 7.31
CA GLU A 111 5.57 7.43 7.84
C GLU A 111 4.59 6.30 8.18
N GLU A 112 3.46 6.66 8.80
CA GLU A 112 2.36 5.73 9.11
C GLU A 112 1.84 5.04 7.85
N SER A 113 1.48 5.79 6.81
CA SER A 113 1.00 5.23 5.55
C SER A 113 2.04 4.38 4.82
N TYR A 114 3.32 4.76 4.92
CA TYR A 114 4.40 3.99 4.31
C TYR A 114 4.54 2.60 4.94
N ILE A 115 4.57 2.53 6.28
CA ILE A 115 4.64 1.25 7.00
C ILE A 115 3.40 0.40 6.69
N LEU A 116 2.21 0.98 6.79
CA LEU A 116 0.96 0.25 6.55
C LEU A 116 0.85 -0.26 5.10
N GLY A 117 1.26 0.53 4.12
CA GLY A 117 1.21 0.13 2.71
C GLY A 117 2.21 -0.97 2.36
N LEU A 118 3.39 -0.96 2.98
CA LEU A 118 4.34 -2.07 2.85
C LEU A 118 3.82 -3.36 3.50
N LEU A 119 3.11 -3.24 4.62
CA LEU A 119 2.47 -4.39 5.26
C LEU A 119 1.37 -4.99 4.37
N ASP A 120 0.59 -4.18 3.68
CA ASP A 120 -0.44 -4.68 2.75
C ASP A 120 0.15 -5.28 1.48
N CYS A 121 1.27 -4.72 1.00
CA CYS A 121 2.00 -5.26 -0.14
C CYS A 121 2.41 -6.73 0.04
N ILE A 122 2.65 -7.20 1.27
CA ILE A 122 2.98 -8.61 1.55
C ILE A 122 1.86 -9.55 1.08
N GLY A 123 0.60 -9.15 1.23
CA GLY A 123 -0.55 -9.93 0.74
C GLY A 123 -0.57 -10.05 -0.78
N GLU A 124 -0.30 -8.95 -1.49
CA GLU A 124 -0.22 -8.95 -2.95
C GLU A 124 0.99 -9.73 -3.48
N LEU A 125 2.11 -9.75 -2.73
CA LEU A 125 3.26 -10.59 -3.06
C LEU A 125 2.93 -12.08 -2.93
N LYS A 126 2.23 -12.52 -1.89
CA LYS A 126 1.75 -13.91 -1.78
C LYS A 126 0.90 -14.29 -2.99
N ARG A 127 -0.06 -13.45 -3.35
CA ARG A 127 -0.91 -13.69 -4.52
C ARG A 127 -0.07 -13.84 -5.79
N PHE A 128 0.91 -12.96 -5.97
CA PHE A 128 1.78 -13.00 -7.14
C PHE A 128 2.69 -14.24 -7.15
N VAL A 129 3.20 -14.68 -6.00
CA VAL A 129 3.92 -15.96 -5.87
C VAL A 129 3.05 -17.11 -6.38
N LEU A 130 1.82 -17.23 -5.87
CA LEU A 130 0.91 -18.31 -6.24
C LEU A 130 0.54 -18.27 -7.73
N ASP A 131 0.30 -17.08 -8.28
CA ASP A 131 0.02 -16.92 -9.71
C ASP A 131 1.23 -17.30 -10.58
N ASN A 132 2.47 -17.04 -10.15
CA ASN A 132 3.66 -17.49 -10.88
C ASN A 132 3.86 -19.01 -10.78
N ILE A 133 3.57 -19.63 -9.62
CA ILE A 133 3.58 -21.09 -9.47
C ILE A 133 2.57 -21.73 -10.43
N ARG A 134 1.35 -21.21 -10.48
CA ARG A 134 0.28 -21.71 -11.39
C ARG A 134 0.63 -21.63 -12.88
N ASN A 135 1.56 -20.74 -13.24
CA ASN A 135 2.03 -20.53 -14.61
C ASN A 135 3.40 -21.20 -14.87
N ASP A 136 3.80 -22.17 -14.04
CA ASP A 136 5.08 -22.89 -14.12
C ASP A 136 6.34 -21.99 -14.01
N GLN A 137 6.20 -20.77 -13.48
CA GLN A 137 7.28 -19.80 -13.31
C GLN A 137 7.96 -19.92 -11.94
N LEU A 138 8.37 -21.14 -11.56
CA LEU A 138 8.84 -21.43 -10.20
C LEU A 138 10.04 -20.57 -9.74
N LYS A 139 11.03 -20.36 -10.61
CA LYS A 139 12.20 -19.50 -10.29
C LYS A 139 11.78 -18.09 -9.93
N LYS A 140 10.78 -17.55 -10.64
CA LYS A 140 10.27 -16.20 -10.40
C LYS A 140 9.45 -16.16 -9.11
N ALA A 141 8.63 -17.18 -8.85
CA ALA A 141 7.92 -17.33 -7.59
C ALA A 141 8.87 -17.33 -6.38
N GLU A 142 9.99 -18.07 -6.46
CA GLU A 142 11.03 -18.08 -5.43
C GLU A 142 11.66 -16.70 -5.21
N MET A 143 11.99 -15.97 -6.29
CA MET A 143 12.52 -14.60 -6.19
C MET A 143 11.53 -13.66 -5.48
N ILE A 144 10.24 -13.72 -5.85
CA ILE A 144 9.19 -12.89 -5.24
C ILE A 144 9.03 -13.23 -3.76
N PHE A 145 9.07 -14.51 -3.40
CA PHE A 145 8.97 -14.94 -2.00
C PHE A 145 10.16 -14.45 -1.17
N ASN A 146 11.38 -14.46 -1.71
CA ASN A 146 12.53 -13.89 -1.00
C ASN A 146 12.33 -12.40 -0.73
N VAL A 147 11.73 -11.64 -1.65
CA VAL A 147 11.37 -10.23 -1.41
C VAL A 147 10.30 -10.12 -0.32
N MET A 148 9.26 -10.95 -0.37
CA MET A 148 8.18 -10.99 0.61
C MET A 148 8.70 -11.28 2.03
N GLU A 149 9.55 -12.29 2.18
CA GLU A 149 10.13 -12.69 3.48
C GLU A 149 11.05 -11.60 4.03
N ASN A 150 11.95 -11.05 3.21
CA ASN A 150 12.84 -9.96 3.63
C ASN A 150 12.06 -8.70 4.02
N LEU A 151 11.00 -8.35 3.29
CA LEU A 151 10.13 -7.23 3.62
C LEU A 151 9.43 -7.45 4.97
N TYR A 152 8.89 -8.64 5.20
CA TYR A 152 8.29 -9.00 6.49
C TYR A 152 9.30 -8.86 7.65
N GLN A 153 10.52 -9.39 7.49
CA GLN A 153 11.55 -9.31 8.53
C GLN A 153 11.97 -7.87 8.82
N ALA A 154 12.08 -7.03 7.79
CA ALA A 154 12.39 -5.61 7.96
C ALA A 154 11.27 -4.84 8.69
N LEU A 155 10.01 -5.24 8.50
CA LEU A 155 8.84 -4.61 9.13
C LEU A 155 8.52 -5.18 10.52
N TYR A 156 9.01 -6.37 10.87
CA TYR A 156 8.72 -7.03 12.14
C TYR A 156 9.01 -6.17 13.39
N PRO A 157 10.13 -5.42 13.47
CA PRO A 157 10.39 -4.52 14.59
C PRO A 157 9.33 -3.44 14.76
N PHE A 158 8.50 -3.13 13.77
CA PHE A 158 7.47 -2.11 13.93
C PHE A 158 6.27 -2.57 14.79
N ALA A 159 6.17 -3.87 15.12
CA ALA A 159 5.13 -4.39 16.01
C ALA A 159 5.09 -3.69 17.39
N MET A 160 6.23 -3.23 17.90
CA MET A 160 6.32 -2.50 19.18
C MET A 160 5.73 -1.08 19.12
N TYR A 161 5.53 -0.53 17.93
CA TYR A 161 4.98 0.81 17.72
C TYR A 161 3.48 0.82 17.39
N ASP A 162 2.75 -0.27 17.65
CA ASP A 162 1.31 -0.38 17.35
C ASP A 162 0.44 0.72 18.00
N LYS A 163 0.87 1.24 19.16
CA LYS A 163 0.20 2.38 19.82
C LYS A 163 0.38 3.70 19.08
N ILE A 164 1.39 3.81 18.22
CA ILE A 164 1.73 5.00 17.43
C ILE A 164 1.17 4.83 16.01
N VAL A 165 1.51 3.72 15.35
CA VAL A 165 1.04 3.34 14.02
C VAL A 165 0.01 2.23 14.21
N LYS A 166 -1.27 2.61 14.25
CA LYS A 166 -2.35 1.68 14.57
C LYS A 166 -2.40 0.54 13.57
N GLU A 167 -2.81 -0.64 14.03
CA GLU A 167 -2.97 -1.87 13.24
C GLU A 167 -1.67 -2.58 12.80
N THR A 168 -0.50 -2.00 13.07
CA THR A 168 0.80 -2.58 12.71
C THR A 168 0.95 -4.00 13.25
N ARG A 169 0.62 -4.24 14.53
CA ARG A 169 0.77 -5.56 15.14
C ARG A 169 -0.18 -6.58 14.51
N ARG A 170 -1.44 -6.21 14.35
CA ARG A 170 -2.46 -7.06 13.72
C ARG A 170 -2.05 -7.47 12.30
N LYS A 171 -1.58 -6.52 11.49
CA LYS A 171 -1.11 -6.78 10.12
C LYS A 171 0.14 -7.66 10.12
N LEU A 172 1.10 -7.43 11.01
CA LEU A 172 2.29 -8.27 11.13
C LEU A 172 1.97 -9.71 11.54
N ASP A 173 1.02 -9.91 12.45
CA ASP A 173 0.57 -11.26 12.84
C ASP A 173 -0.07 -12.00 11.67
N VAL A 174 -0.89 -11.32 10.85
CA VAL A 174 -1.42 -11.87 9.60
C VAL A 174 -0.29 -12.16 8.61
N ASN A 175 0.63 -11.22 8.41
CA ASN A 175 1.74 -11.37 7.47
C ASN A 175 2.67 -12.53 7.83
N ARG A 176 2.84 -12.84 9.12
CA ARG A 176 3.55 -14.05 9.56
C ARG A 176 2.94 -15.31 8.97
N ILE A 177 1.61 -15.45 9.11
CA ILE A 177 0.86 -16.60 8.59
C ILE A 177 1.00 -16.65 7.07
N LEU A 178 0.86 -15.51 6.38
CA LEU A 178 1.01 -15.45 4.93
C LEU A 178 2.40 -15.89 4.46
N VAL A 179 3.47 -15.46 5.15
CA VAL A 179 4.85 -15.87 4.85
C VAL A 179 5.03 -17.37 5.09
N GLU A 180 4.56 -17.90 6.22
CA GLU A 180 4.68 -19.32 6.56
C GLU A 180 3.94 -20.23 5.56
N GLU A 181 2.70 -19.89 5.21
CA GLU A 181 1.92 -20.62 4.20
C GLU A 181 2.61 -20.58 2.82
N THR A 182 3.12 -19.41 2.42
CA THR A 182 3.80 -19.26 1.13
C THR A 182 5.10 -20.05 1.10
N ARG A 183 5.85 -20.09 2.22
CA ARG A 183 7.07 -20.89 2.37
C ARG A 183 6.78 -22.38 2.18
N ALA A 184 5.70 -22.87 2.80
CA ALA A 184 5.29 -24.27 2.68
C ALA A 184 5.00 -24.64 1.22
N VAL A 185 4.17 -23.83 0.53
CA VAL A 185 3.81 -24.05 -0.89
C VAL A 185 5.04 -24.05 -1.80
N ILE A 186 5.93 -23.06 -1.66
CA ILE A 186 7.15 -23.00 -2.47
C ILE A 186 8.06 -24.20 -2.22
N THR A 187 8.26 -24.56 -0.95
CA THR A 187 9.12 -25.68 -0.59
C THR A 187 8.62 -26.98 -1.22
N GLU A 188 7.30 -27.22 -1.15
CA GLU A 188 6.67 -28.38 -1.76
C GLU A 188 6.87 -28.38 -3.29
N GLU A 189 6.60 -27.27 -3.96
CA GLU A 189 6.67 -27.17 -5.42
C GLU A 189 8.11 -27.34 -5.94
N ILE A 190 9.11 -26.80 -5.22
CA ILE A 190 10.53 -27.03 -5.54
C ILE A 190 10.89 -28.52 -5.46
N ARG A 191 10.46 -29.20 -4.39
CA ARG A 191 10.72 -30.63 -4.21
C ARG A 191 10.02 -31.47 -5.28
N ARG A 192 8.78 -31.13 -5.60
CA ARG A 192 7.99 -31.76 -6.67
C ARG A 192 8.68 -31.62 -8.02
N ASN A 193 9.13 -30.42 -8.38
CA ASN A 193 9.84 -30.16 -9.63
C ASN A 193 11.17 -30.94 -9.71
N HIS A 194 11.93 -31.02 -8.61
CA HIS A 194 13.15 -31.83 -8.54
C HIS A 194 12.85 -33.32 -8.79
N PHE A 195 11.78 -33.83 -8.17
CA PHE A 195 11.36 -35.22 -8.36
C PHE A 195 10.94 -35.52 -9.81
N VAL A 196 10.09 -34.68 -10.41
CA VAL A 196 9.67 -34.83 -11.81
C VAL A 196 10.88 -34.83 -12.76
N LYS A 197 11.83 -33.91 -12.57
CA LYS A 197 13.08 -33.88 -13.36
C LYS A 197 13.95 -35.13 -13.20
N ALA A 198 13.92 -35.77 -12.03
CA ALA A 198 14.65 -37.02 -11.82
C ALA A 198 13.98 -38.20 -12.57
N LEU A 199 12.65 -38.20 -12.65
CA LEU A 199 11.90 -39.24 -13.39
C LEU A 199 12.03 -39.12 -14.91
N THR A 200 12.13 -37.91 -15.43
CA THR A 200 12.23 -37.64 -16.89
C THR A 200 13.65 -37.71 -17.45
N LYS A 201 14.67 -37.90 -16.60
CA LYS A 201 16.09 -38.06 -16.99
C LYS A 201 16.47 -39.50 -17.44
N LYS A 202 15.51 -40.30 -17.89
CA LYS A 202 15.75 -41.58 -18.57
C LYS A 202 15.88 -41.38 -20.07
#